data_AF-A0A0D3IMI9-F1
#
_entry.id   AF-A0A0D3IMI9-F1
#
_cell.length_a   1.000
_cell.length_b   1.000
_cell.length_c   1.000
_cell.angle_alpha   90.00
_cell.angle_beta   90.00
_cell.angle_gamma   90.00
#
_symmetry.space_group_name_H-M   'P 1'
#
loop_
_entity.id
_entity.type
_entity.pdbx_description
1 polymer ?
#
loop_
_entity_poly.entity_id
_entity_poly.type
_entity_poly.pdbx_seq_one_letter_code
_entity_poly.pdbx_strand_id
1 'polypeptide(L)'
;MACCAGCLGPSLPPHYTFSNSARNARGDARISPDKRIYLSVFFPDSERARPAHFFFDRTKATSRVVEDAVAYAGLQLDRGRLVGSPEKLNLFTLEGEVLRTDLPLDAHLGATLHPSDVLLLEKGNRVSEDRLDAIKAAVEQQNGSCVVM
;
A
#
# COMPACT_ATOMS: atom_id res chain seq x y z
N MET A 1 7.76 -44.05 2.13
CA MET A 1 6.64 -43.07 2.06
C MET A 1 7.25 -41.72 1.76
N ALA A 2 6.79 -41.12 0.67
CA ALA A 2 7.51 -40.13 -0.11
C ALA A 2 7.54 -38.73 0.53
N CYS A 3 8.61 -38.04 0.16
CA CYS A 3 9.15 -36.75 0.55
C CYS A 3 8.14 -35.60 0.71
N CYS A 4 8.31 -34.85 1.81
CA CYS A 4 7.91 -33.46 1.93
C CYS A 4 8.63 -32.64 0.85
N ALA A 5 7.92 -32.26 -0.22
CA ALA A 5 8.41 -31.23 -1.13
C ALA A 5 8.20 -29.87 -0.45
N GLY A 6 9.28 -29.34 0.13
CA GLY A 6 9.32 -27.96 0.55
C GLY A 6 9.10 -27.06 -0.67
N CYS A 7 8.00 -26.32 -0.66
CA CYS A 7 7.77 -25.22 -1.58
C CYS A 7 8.76 -24.09 -1.23
N LEU A 8 10.02 -24.25 -1.62
CA LEU A 8 10.99 -23.16 -1.67
C LEU A 8 10.73 -22.38 -2.97
N GLY A 9 9.57 -21.71 -3.02
CA GLY A 9 9.44 -20.56 -3.89
C GLY A 9 10.42 -19.47 -3.42
N PRO A 10 10.81 -18.52 -4.29
CA PRO A 10 11.57 -17.36 -3.84
C PRO A 10 10.84 -16.72 -2.66
N SER A 11 11.46 -16.78 -1.48
CA SER A 11 10.89 -16.17 -0.29
C SER A 11 11.00 -14.66 -0.48
N LEU A 12 9.85 -13.99 -0.52
CA LEU A 12 9.81 -12.54 -0.55
C LEU A 12 10.66 -11.97 0.58
N PRO A 13 11.34 -10.82 0.36
CA PRO A 13 12.00 -10.14 1.45
C PRO A 13 10.98 -9.91 2.58
N PRO A 14 11.35 -10.15 3.85
CA PRO A 14 10.40 -10.10 4.97
C PRO A 14 9.75 -8.73 5.19
N HIS A 15 10.29 -7.68 4.55
CA HIS A 15 9.73 -6.33 4.55
C HIS A 15 8.64 -6.11 3.49
N TYR A 16 8.53 -6.94 2.46
CA TYR A 16 7.50 -6.82 1.40
C TYR A 16 6.36 -7.83 1.54
N THR A 17 6.34 -8.64 2.60
CA THR A 17 5.19 -9.49 2.93
C THR A 17 4.09 -8.65 3.58
N PHE A 18 2.86 -8.75 3.08
CA PHE A 18 1.71 -8.08 3.69
C PHE A 18 1.46 -8.57 5.12
N SER A 19 1.11 -7.63 5.99
CA SER A 19 0.77 -7.88 7.40
C SER A 19 -0.64 -8.47 7.60
N ASN A 20 -1.52 -8.30 6.62
CA ASN A 20 -2.85 -8.89 6.55
C ASN A 20 -3.12 -9.40 5.12
N SER A 21 -4.34 -9.86 4.86
CA SER A 21 -4.84 -10.32 3.56
C SER A 21 -5.94 -9.40 3.05
N ALA A 22 -6.30 -9.50 1.77
CA ALA A 22 -7.43 -8.75 1.21
C ALA A 22 -8.77 -9.04 1.93
N ARG A 23 -8.96 -10.26 2.45
CA ARG A 23 -10.19 -10.66 3.18
C ARG A 23 -10.34 -10.00 4.54
N ASN A 24 -9.22 -9.62 5.18
CA ASN A 24 -9.19 -8.90 6.44
C ASN A 24 -8.49 -7.54 6.26
N ALA A 25 -8.75 -6.89 5.12
CA ALA A 25 -8.34 -5.52 4.88
C ALA A 25 -8.87 -4.59 5.98
N ARG A 26 -8.07 -3.59 6.37
CA ARG A 26 -8.38 -2.69 7.47
C ARG A 26 -9.10 -1.42 6.97
N GLY A 27 -10.13 -0.99 7.67
CA GLY A 27 -10.88 0.22 7.32
C GLY A 27 -12.05 0.45 8.26
N ASP A 28 -12.81 1.53 8.06
CA ASP A 28 -14.01 1.81 8.85
C ASP A 28 -15.17 0.91 8.42
N ALA A 29 -15.55 -0.04 9.28
CA ALA A 29 -16.62 -1.00 9.02
C ALA A 29 -17.99 -0.36 8.72
N ARG A 30 -18.19 0.91 9.09
CA ARG A 30 -19.43 1.68 8.83
C ARG A 30 -19.56 2.14 7.38
N ILE A 31 -18.48 2.07 6.59
CA ILE A 31 -18.52 2.40 5.16
C ILE A 31 -19.33 1.32 4.44
N SER A 32 -20.37 1.70 3.70
CA SER A 32 -21.16 0.76 2.90
C SER A 32 -20.30 0.09 1.82
N PRO A 33 -20.49 -1.22 1.52
CA PRO A 33 -19.64 -1.95 0.58
C PRO A 33 -19.51 -1.32 -0.81
N ASP A 34 -20.57 -0.70 -1.32
CA ASP A 34 -20.62 0.01 -2.61
C ASP A 34 -19.72 1.25 -2.68
N LYS A 35 -19.35 1.81 -1.52
CA LYS A 35 -18.48 2.99 -1.41
C LYS A 35 -17.03 2.65 -1.12
N ARG A 36 -16.72 1.36 -0.91
CA ARG A 36 -15.38 0.92 -0.56
C ARG A 36 -14.49 0.83 -1.79
N ILE A 37 -13.28 1.37 -1.67
CA ILE A 37 -12.16 1.05 -2.54
C ILE A 37 -11.13 0.28 -1.72
N TYR A 38 -10.71 -0.88 -2.21
CA TYR A 38 -9.65 -1.67 -1.59
C TYR A 38 -8.32 -1.22 -2.18
N LEU A 39 -7.32 -0.99 -1.33
CA LEU A 39 -6.00 -0.53 -1.72
C LEU A 39 -4.96 -1.23 -0.86
N SER A 40 -3.80 -1.49 -1.44
CA SER A 40 -2.65 -2.03 -0.72
C SER A 40 -1.63 -0.93 -0.52
N VAL A 41 -1.08 -0.75 0.68
CA VAL A 41 -0.14 0.34 0.98
C VAL A 41 1.21 -0.22 1.41
N PHE A 42 2.26 0.16 0.71
CA PHE A 42 3.65 -0.04 1.10
C PHE A 42 4.14 1.19 1.87
N PHE A 43 4.79 0.95 3.00
CA PHE A 43 5.33 2.00 3.87
C PHE A 43 6.73 2.43 3.42
N PRO A 44 7.21 3.63 3.82
CA PRO A 44 8.58 4.05 3.54
C PRO A 44 9.59 3.04 4.12
N ASP A 45 10.66 2.69 3.40
CA ASP A 45 11.61 1.63 3.78
C ASP A 45 12.30 1.91 5.12
N SER A 46 12.41 3.19 5.49
CA SER A 46 12.93 3.61 6.78
C SER A 46 12.04 3.19 7.95
N GLU A 47 10.74 3.09 7.71
CA GLU A 47 9.76 2.62 8.67
C GLU A 47 9.73 1.10 8.54
N ARG A 48 10.17 0.35 9.56
CA ARG A 48 10.19 -1.14 9.54
C ARG A 48 8.79 -1.78 9.50
N ALA A 49 7.79 -1.05 9.03
CA ALA A 49 6.40 -1.45 8.89
C ALA A 49 6.20 -2.29 7.64
N ARG A 50 5.50 -3.42 7.81
CA ARG A 50 5.12 -4.28 6.69
C ARG A 50 3.95 -3.68 5.92
N PRO A 51 3.90 -3.83 4.59
CA PRO A 51 2.75 -3.44 3.77
C PRO A 51 1.43 -3.98 4.33
N ALA A 52 0.34 -3.30 4.06
CA ALA A 52 -0.99 -3.72 4.53
C ALA A 52 -2.08 -3.44 3.50
N HIS A 53 -3.11 -4.27 3.50
CA HIS A 53 -4.34 -4.06 2.75
C HIS A 53 -5.33 -3.24 3.57
N PHE A 54 -5.90 -2.25 2.92
CA PHE A 54 -6.90 -1.35 3.47
C PHE A 54 -8.14 -1.30 2.58
N PHE A 55 -9.23 -0.79 3.15
CA PHE A 55 -10.34 -0.30 2.38
C PHE A 55 -10.74 1.10 2.88
N PHE A 56 -11.07 1.98 1.93
CA PHE A 56 -11.40 3.37 2.20
C PHE A 56 -12.73 3.74 1.55
N ASP A 57 -13.37 4.79 2.05
CA ASP A 57 -14.52 5.39 1.39
C ASP A 57 -14.02 6.23 0.21
N ARG A 58 -14.43 5.87 -1.01
CA ARG A 58 -13.98 6.52 -2.26
C ARG A 58 -14.28 8.03 -2.28
N THR A 59 -15.27 8.49 -1.51
CA THR A 59 -15.65 9.91 -1.45
C THR A 59 -14.74 10.75 -0.54
N LYS A 60 -13.86 10.12 0.25
CA LYS A 60 -12.96 10.81 1.17
C LYS A 60 -11.70 11.29 0.46
N ALA A 61 -11.12 12.34 1.04
CA ALA A 61 -9.84 12.88 0.60
C ALA A 61 -8.73 11.82 0.68
N THR A 62 -7.86 11.78 -0.33
CA THR A 62 -6.72 10.86 -0.42
C THR A 62 -5.75 11.02 0.77
N SER A 63 -5.70 12.21 1.40
CA SER A 63 -5.00 12.42 2.69
C SER A 63 -5.39 11.43 3.78
N ARG A 64 -6.63 10.91 3.79
CA ARG A 64 -7.05 9.89 4.76
C ARG A 64 -6.32 8.57 4.61
N VAL A 65 -5.93 8.20 3.39
CA VAL A 65 -5.10 7.01 3.16
C VAL A 65 -3.75 7.16 3.86
N VAL A 66 -3.13 8.35 3.79
CA VAL A 66 -1.87 8.64 4.48
C VAL A 66 -2.07 8.57 6.00
N GLU A 67 -3.09 9.24 6.53
CA GLU A 67 -3.35 9.29 7.97
C GLU A 67 -3.58 7.90 8.57
N ASP A 68 -4.45 7.10 7.95
CA ASP A 68 -4.79 5.76 8.45
C ASP A 68 -3.63 4.78 8.30
N ALA A 69 -2.86 4.87 7.21
CA ALA A 69 -1.66 4.05 7.02
C ALA A 69 -0.60 4.40 8.08
N VAL A 70 -0.33 5.68 8.30
CA VAL A 70 0.66 6.10 9.31
C VAL A 70 0.22 5.70 10.72
N ALA A 71 -1.06 5.87 11.05
CA ALA A 71 -1.62 5.39 12.31
C ALA A 71 -1.51 3.86 12.46
N TYR A 72 -1.69 3.10 11.38
CA TYR A 72 -1.48 1.65 11.36
C TYR A 72 -0.05 1.27 11.72
N ALA A 73 0.94 1.99 11.19
CA ALA A 73 2.35 1.78 11.48
C ALA A 73 2.76 2.22 12.90
N GLY A 74 1.83 2.75 13.71
CA GLY A 74 2.13 3.28 15.05
C GLY A 74 2.92 4.60 15.02
N LEU A 75 2.87 5.30 13.90
CA LEU A 75 3.59 6.53 13.65
C LEU A 75 2.66 7.75 13.84
N GLN A 76 3.25 8.94 13.91
CA GLN A 76 2.51 10.20 14.09
C GLN A 76 2.77 11.16 12.94
N LEU A 77 1.72 11.90 12.55
CA LEU A 77 1.78 12.96 11.56
C LEU A 77 1.69 14.34 12.20
N ASP A 78 2.48 15.28 11.68
CA ASP A 78 2.30 16.71 11.85
C ASP A 78 2.21 17.38 10.48
N ARG A 79 1.03 17.94 10.14
CA ARG A 79 0.75 18.63 8.87
C ARG A 79 1.19 17.85 7.61
N GLY A 80 0.97 16.53 7.60
CA GLY A 80 1.31 15.64 6.49
C GLY A 80 2.78 15.21 6.43
N ARG A 81 3.56 15.48 7.48
CA ARG A 81 4.94 15.02 7.66
C ARG A 81 4.99 14.01 8.80
N LEU A 82 5.87 13.03 8.70
CA LEU A 82 6.16 12.18 9.87
C LEU A 82 6.84 13.01 10.94
N VAL A 83 6.42 12.85 12.20
CA VAL A 83 7.10 13.48 13.33
C VAL A 83 8.57 13.04 13.34
N GLY A 84 9.48 14.02 13.33
CA GLY A 84 10.94 13.78 13.23
C GLY A 84 11.49 13.71 11.80
N SER A 85 10.65 13.83 10.77
CA SER A 85 11.08 13.97 9.38
C SER A 85 10.78 15.39 8.86
N PRO A 86 11.72 16.04 8.14
CA PRO A 86 11.46 17.31 7.49
C PRO A 86 10.57 17.17 6.25
N GLU A 87 10.42 15.95 5.73
CA GLU A 87 9.78 15.69 4.44
C GLU A 87 8.29 15.37 4.60
N LYS A 88 7.51 15.80 3.60
CA LYS A 88 6.09 15.45 3.49
C LYS A 88 5.96 14.02 2.99
N LEU A 89 4.97 13.30 3.51
CA LEU A 89 4.56 12.04 2.93
C LEU A 89 3.62 12.26 1.75
N ASN A 90 3.89 11.53 0.67
CA ASN A 90 3.07 11.50 -0.53
C ASN A 90 2.75 10.03 -0.90
N LEU A 91 1.67 9.85 -1.65
CA LEU A 91 1.26 8.56 -2.17
C LEU A 91 1.62 8.48 -3.64
N PHE A 92 2.25 7.38 -4.02
CA PHE A 92 2.64 7.09 -5.39
C PHE A 92 1.99 5.81 -5.88
N THR A 93 1.67 5.74 -7.16
CA THR A 93 1.25 4.51 -7.82
C THR A 93 2.47 3.66 -8.20
N LEU A 94 2.26 2.44 -8.68
CA LEU A 94 3.36 1.60 -9.21
C LEU A 94 3.99 2.19 -10.48
N GLU A 95 3.28 3.06 -11.18
CA GLU A 95 3.77 3.82 -12.33
C GLU A 95 4.63 5.02 -11.90
N GLY A 96 4.71 5.30 -10.60
CA GLY A 96 5.45 6.43 -10.03
C GLY A 96 4.67 7.75 -10.07
N GLU A 97 3.37 7.71 -10.38
CA GLU A 97 2.53 8.90 -10.40
C GLU A 97 2.16 9.32 -8.97
N VAL A 98 2.22 10.62 -8.68
CA VAL A 98 1.86 11.14 -7.35
C VAL A 98 0.36 11.41 -7.25
N LEU A 99 -0.28 10.85 -6.22
CA LEU A 99 -1.67 11.14 -5.92
C LEU A 99 -1.80 12.43 -5.11
N ARG A 100 -2.63 13.34 -5.62
CA ARG A 100 -2.99 14.57 -4.92
C ARG A 100 -3.81 14.26 -3.67
N THR A 101 -3.27 14.64 -2.52
CA THR A 101 -3.85 14.36 -1.18
C THR A 101 -5.02 15.26 -0.80
N ASP A 102 -5.19 16.39 -1.50
CA ASP A 102 -6.30 17.34 -1.34
C ASP A 102 -7.57 16.94 -2.10
N LEU A 103 -7.45 16.07 -3.09
CA LEU A 103 -8.57 15.55 -3.87
C LEU A 103 -9.18 14.29 -3.22
N PRO A 104 -10.48 14.01 -3.45
CA PRO A 104 -11.08 12.74 -3.08
C PRO A 104 -10.48 11.58 -3.89
N LEU A 105 -10.51 10.37 -3.34
CA LEU A 105 -10.05 9.15 -4.03
C LEU A 105 -10.79 8.95 -5.35
N ASP A 106 -12.08 9.29 -5.39
CA ASP A 106 -12.92 9.20 -6.59
C ASP A 106 -12.44 10.06 -7.76
N ALA A 107 -11.72 11.16 -7.49
CA ALA A 107 -11.17 12.00 -8.55
C ALA A 107 -9.97 11.36 -9.27
N HIS A 108 -9.34 10.38 -8.64
CA HIS A 108 -8.22 9.61 -9.22
C HIS A 108 -8.71 8.32 -9.89
N LEU A 109 -9.90 7.85 -9.52
CA LEU A 109 -10.45 6.58 -9.97
C LEU A 109 -10.69 6.55 -11.49
N GLY A 110 -10.09 5.56 -12.15
CA GLY A 110 -10.22 5.33 -13.60
C GLY A 110 -9.27 6.16 -14.47
N ALA A 111 -8.42 7.00 -13.85
CA ALA A 111 -7.34 7.71 -14.54
C ALA A 111 -5.98 7.25 -14.03
N THR A 112 -5.68 7.57 -12.77
CA THR A 112 -4.39 7.30 -12.12
C THR A 112 -4.50 6.24 -11.02
N LEU A 113 -5.71 5.91 -10.59
CA LEU A 113 -5.97 4.93 -9.55
C LEU A 113 -7.06 3.95 -9.99
N HIS A 114 -6.86 2.67 -9.74
CA HIS A 114 -7.83 1.60 -9.95
C HIS A 114 -8.11 0.84 -8.65
N PRO A 115 -9.27 0.18 -8.53
CA PRO A 115 -9.56 -0.66 -7.39
C PRO A 115 -8.54 -1.79 -7.24
N SER A 116 -8.11 -2.05 -6.01
CA SER A 116 -7.08 -3.05 -5.63
C SER A 116 -5.64 -2.67 -5.98
N ASP A 117 -5.41 -1.42 -6.42
CA ASP A 117 -4.07 -0.93 -6.69
C ASP A 117 -3.18 -0.92 -5.46
N VAL A 118 -1.88 -0.99 -5.74
CA VAL A 118 -0.81 -0.87 -4.77
C VAL A 118 -0.31 0.58 -4.78
N LEU A 119 -0.30 1.18 -3.60
CA LEU A 119 0.19 2.52 -3.34
C LEU A 119 1.47 2.46 -2.51
N LEU A 120 2.41 3.33 -2.84
CA LEU A 120 3.64 3.51 -2.11
C LEU A 120 3.56 4.81 -1.33
N LEU A 121 3.72 4.71 -0.01
CA LEU A 121 3.83 5.86 0.87
C LEU A 121 5.30 6.24 0.98
N GLU A 122 5.66 7.42 0.46
CA GLU A 122 7.05 7.88 0.43
C GLU A 122 7.26 9.28 0.99
N LYS A 123 8.47 9.49 1.52
CA LYS A 123 8.98 10.80 1.93
C LYS A 123 9.45 11.57 0.69
N GLY A 124 9.08 12.84 0.60
CA GLY A 124 9.51 13.72 -0.49
C GLY A 124 8.62 13.61 -1.73
N ASN A 125 9.09 14.17 -2.84
CA ASN A 125 8.26 14.36 -4.05
C ASN A 125 8.52 13.32 -5.14
N ARG A 126 9.41 12.35 -4.90
CA ARG A 126 9.79 11.32 -5.86
C ARG A 126 10.05 10.01 -5.14
N VAL A 127 9.66 8.91 -5.76
CA VAL A 127 10.09 7.56 -5.40
C VAL A 127 11.26 7.16 -6.31
N SER A 128 12.22 6.39 -5.78
CA SER A 128 13.33 5.89 -6.60
C SER A 128 12.87 4.75 -7.52
N GLU A 129 13.44 4.69 -8.72
CA GLU A 129 13.15 3.63 -9.70
C GLU A 129 13.49 2.24 -9.14
N ASP A 130 14.66 2.09 -8.50
CA ASP A 130 15.07 0.84 -7.84
C ASP A 130 14.02 0.30 -6.86
N ARG A 131 13.34 1.20 -6.16
CA ARG A 131 12.34 0.84 -5.17
C ARG A 131 11.01 0.48 -5.81
N LEU A 132 10.59 1.23 -6.83
CA LEU A 132 9.43 0.88 -7.63
C LEU A 132 9.61 -0.51 -8.24
N ASP A 133 10.77 -0.79 -8.82
CA ASP A 133 11.05 -2.08 -9.46
C ASP A 133 11.12 -3.22 -8.45
N ALA A 134 11.71 -3.00 -7.26
CA ALA A 134 11.70 -3.97 -6.18
C ALA A 134 10.28 -4.31 -5.70
N ILE A 135 9.42 -3.30 -5.57
CA ILE A 135 8.02 -3.50 -5.14
C ILE A 135 7.20 -4.16 -6.24
N LYS A 136 7.37 -3.77 -7.50
CA LYS A 136 6.73 -4.44 -8.66
C LYS A 136 7.07 -5.92 -8.70
N ALA A 137 8.36 -6.26 -8.60
CA ALA A 137 8.80 -7.64 -8.56
C ALA A 137 8.20 -8.41 -7.36
N ALA A 138 8.09 -7.77 -6.19
CA ALA A 138 7.47 -8.36 -5.02
C ALA A 138 5.96 -8.63 -5.22
N VAL A 139 5.24 -7.68 -5.84
CA VAL A 139 3.80 -7.82 -6.13
C VAL A 139 3.56 -8.93 -7.17
N GLU A 140 4.37 -8.99 -8.23
CA GLU A 140 4.30 -10.04 -9.25
C GLU A 140 4.54 -11.43 -8.67
N GLN A 141 5.51 -11.58 -7.77
CA GLN A 141 5.78 -12.85 -7.09
C GLN A 141 4.62 -13.29 -6.19
N GLN A 142 3.93 -12.34 -5.55
CA GLN A 142 2.75 -12.65 -4.73
C GLN A 142 1.56 -13.09 -5.58
N ASN A 143 1.31 -12.42 -6.70
CA ASN A 143 0.22 -12.78 -7.61
C ASN A 143 0.52 -14.09 -8.37
N GLY A 144 1.78 -14.32 -8.73
CA GLY A 144 2.25 -15.57 -9.34
C GLY A 144 2.23 -16.77 -8.40
N SER A 145 2.23 -16.54 -7.08
CA SER A 145 2.10 -17.60 -6.07
C SER A 145 0.69 -18.21 -6.00
N CYS A 146 -0.28 -17.72 -6.79
CA CYS A 146 -1.62 -18.29 -6.94
C CYS A 146 -1.85 -19.09 -8.24
N VAL A 147 -0.80 -19.54 -8.94
CA VAL A 147 -0.92 -20.49 -10.06
C VAL A 147 -0.26 -21.82 -9.72
N VAL A 148 -0.85 -22.57 -8.79
CA VAL A 148 -0.69 -24.04 -8.72
C VAL A 148 -2.01 -24.64 -8.26
N MET A 149 -2.88 -24.94 -9.24
CA MET A 149 -3.48 -26.26 -9.47
C MET A 149 -4.31 -26.22 -10.76
#